data_AF-A0A7R7X6L1-F1
#
_entry.id   AF-A0A7R7X6L1-F1
#
_cell.length_a   1.000
_cell.length_b   1.000
_cell.length_c   1.000
_cell.angle_alpha   90.00
_cell.angle_beta   90.00
_cell.angle_gamma   90.00
#
_symmetry.space_group_name_H-M   'P 1'
#
loop_
_entity.id
_entity.type
_entity.pdbx_description
1 polymer ?
#
loop_
_entity_poly.entity_id
_entity_poly.type
_entity_poly.pdbx_seq_one_letter_code
_entity_poly.pdbx_strand_id
1 'polypeptide(L)'
;MEKVKYRCRSVHPLTCNAMIFTGLIVDAPLDEIVLRQTAAQLVKAWPALGGQLYRSCRPYALSTGSTVDFTSRTLPKGAASWKHGVLQSRECNQPTIIEALDPEELDVAFIFNVPARPANVFLVRVTFLQNATLLCFGISHHLADGTAAYDVIRAYCDLLAGQPITSPLLPPDACGHRMSDRVIFNDPQESLVRSITYAEHLANFTIGFWPTLLLIARVVWCLLLRKLRLQETLEERYIYLPNDWVGAVHKRALDAFAAMPVGAQPTRNNVINAWFLKNGLLYSSAQSS
;
A
#
# COMPACT_ATOMS: atom_id res chain seq x y z
N MET A 1 -14.88 23.55 22.77
CA MET A 1 -14.78 24.27 21.48
C MET A 1 -14.01 23.38 20.51
N GLU A 2 -14.70 22.67 19.62
CA GLU A 2 -14.05 21.81 18.62
C GLU A 2 -13.37 22.66 17.55
N LYS A 3 -12.04 22.72 17.56
CA LYS A 3 -11.26 23.20 16.42
C LYS A 3 -11.28 22.10 15.35
N VAL A 4 -12.30 22.10 14.50
CA VAL A 4 -12.29 21.27 13.29
C VAL A 4 -11.30 21.88 12.30
N LYS A 5 -10.12 21.26 12.16
CA LYS A 5 -9.14 21.59 11.11
C LYS A 5 -8.80 20.32 10.34
N TYR A 6 -8.78 20.45 9.02
CA TYR A 6 -8.70 19.40 7.98
C TYR A 6 -10.03 18.69 7.67
N ARG A 7 -10.35 18.56 6.37
CA ARG A 7 -11.50 17.84 5.81
C ARG A 7 -11.14 17.33 4.40
N CYS A 8 -10.49 16.17 4.30
CA CYS A 8 -10.30 15.51 3.00
C CYS A 8 -11.62 14.92 2.50
N ARG A 9 -11.96 15.10 1.23
CA ARG A 9 -13.23 14.72 0.61
C ARG A 9 -13.10 13.45 -0.23
N SER A 10 -13.55 12.30 0.27
CA SER A 10 -13.59 11.03 -0.48
C SER A 10 -15.03 10.60 -0.81
N VAL A 11 -15.25 10.01 -1.98
CA VAL A 11 -16.61 9.78 -2.54
C VAL A 11 -17.07 8.31 -2.53
N HIS A 12 -16.24 7.34 -2.12
CA HIS A 12 -16.49 5.93 -2.46
C HIS A 12 -16.80 5.00 -1.27
N PRO A 13 -17.96 4.31 -1.24
CA PRO A 13 -18.39 3.49 -0.10
C PRO A 13 -17.76 2.10 -0.01
N LEU A 14 -17.22 1.53 -1.10
CA LEU A 14 -16.60 0.19 -1.07
C LEU A 14 -15.11 0.20 -0.70
N THR A 15 -14.45 1.37 -0.73
CA THR A 15 -13.06 1.52 -0.29
C THR A 15 -12.98 1.98 1.17
N CYS A 16 -14.08 1.86 1.91
CA CYS A 16 -14.20 2.35 3.29
C CYS A 16 -13.17 1.78 4.27
N ASN A 17 -12.60 0.62 3.95
CA ASN A 17 -11.55 -0.08 4.70
C ASN A 17 -10.24 -0.22 3.90
N ALA A 18 -9.99 0.69 2.95
CA ALA A 18 -8.72 0.72 2.22
C ALA A 18 -7.60 1.24 3.14
N MET A 19 -6.79 0.32 3.68
CA MET A 19 -5.58 0.63 4.40
C MET A 19 -4.38 0.08 3.64
N ILE A 20 -3.31 0.87 3.59
CA ILE A 20 -1.99 0.44 3.18
C ILE A 20 -1.28 -0.04 4.45
N PHE A 21 -0.81 -1.29 4.43
CA PHE A 21 0.06 -1.80 5.47
C PHE A 21 1.50 -1.88 4.97
N THR A 22 2.44 -1.52 5.83
CA THR A 22 3.87 -1.65 5.57
C THR A 22 4.55 -2.24 6.79
N GLY A 23 5.24 -3.36 6.59
CA GLY A 23 6.00 -4.07 7.61
C GLY A 23 7.49 -3.75 7.54
N LEU A 24 8.13 -3.55 8.69
CA LEU A 24 9.58 -3.46 8.85
C LEU A 24 10.06 -4.51 9.85
N ILE A 25 11.14 -5.21 9.50
CA ILE A 25 11.85 -6.12 10.41
C ILE A 25 13.11 -5.40 10.88
N VAL A 26 13.23 -5.22 12.20
CA VAL A 26 14.42 -4.68 12.84
C VAL A 26 15.14 -5.80 13.57
N ASP A 27 16.42 -5.98 13.27
CA ASP A 27 17.28 -7.01 13.87
C ASP A 27 17.77 -6.62 15.27
N ALA A 28 16.85 -6.17 16.11
CA ALA A 28 17.09 -5.83 17.49
C ALA A 28 15.77 -5.85 18.28
N PRO A 29 15.80 -6.21 19.57
CA PRO A 29 14.70 -5.91 20.47
C PRO A 29 14.65 -4.39 20.72
N LEU A 30 13.58 -3.74 20.28
CA LEU A 30 13.32 -2.34 20.54
C LEU A 30 12.51 -2.18 21.82
N ASP A 31 12.57 -1.00 22.43
CA ASP A 31 11.81 -0.69 23.64
C ASP A 31 10.37 -0.27 23.30
N GLU A 32 9.36 -0.94 23.89
CA GLU A 32 7.95 -0.64 23.64
C GLU A 32 7.56 0.78 24.05
N ILE A 33 8.06 1.25 25.19
CA ILE A 33 7.72 2.56 25.74
C ILE A 33 8.22 3.62 24.77
N VAL A 34 9.46 3.48 24.28
CA VAL A 34 10.03 4.38 23.27
C VAL A 34 9.18 4.38 22.00
N LEU A 35 8.87 3.20 21.45
CA LEU A 35 8.07 3.08 20.22
C LEU A 35 6.68 3.74 20.36
N ARG A 36 6.00 3.51 21.50
CA ARG A 36 4.70 4.09 21.79
C ARG A 36 4.77 5.61 21.96
N GLN A 37 5.79 6.11 22.66
CA GLN A 37 6.03 7.53 22.83
C GLN A 37 6.33 8.22 21.50
N THR A 38 7.12 7.60 20.63
CA THR A 38 7.39 8.12 19.29
C THR A 38 6.15 8.18 18.43
N ALA A 39 5.25 7.18 18.52
CA ALA A 39 3.96 7.25 17.83
C ALA A 39 3.12 8.44 18.30
N ALA A 40 3.12 8.71 19.61
CA ALA A 40 2.44 9.86 20.18
C ALA A 40 3.07 11.21 19.75
N GLN A 41 4.39 11.28 19.68
CA GLN A 41 5.10 12.47 19.18
C GLN A 41 4.77 12.73 17.71
N LEU A 42 4.75 11.69 16.88
CA LEU A 42 4.38 11.79 15.47
C LEU A 42 2.95 12.30 15.31
N VAL A 43 1.98 11.71 16.01
CA VAL A 43 0.57 12.16 15.97
C VAL A 43 0.42 13.59 16.48
N LYS A 44 1.15 13.97 17.54
CA LYS A 44 1.13 15.33 18.06
C LYS A 44 1.61 16.35 17.02
N ALA A 45 2.65 16.00 16.27
CA ALA A 45 3.17 16.86 15.23
C ALA A 45 2.32 16.87 13.96
N TRP A 46 1.74 15.72 13.61
CA TRP A 46 0.90 15.51 12.42
C TRP A 46 -0.51 15.04 12.87
N PRO A 47 -1.38 15.94 13.37
CA PRO A 47 -2.67 15.58 13.96
C PRO A 47 -3.66 14.88 13.01
N ALA A 48 -3.44 14.92 11.70
CA ALA A 48 -4.25 14.19 10.73
C ALA A 48 -4.14 12.67 10.92
N LEU A 49 -2.98 12.18 11.39
CA LEU A 49 -2.77 10.76 11.69
C LEU A 49 -3.62 10.30 12.89
N GLY A 50 -3.81 11.17 13.89
CA GLY A 50 -4.65 10.89 15.06
C GLY A 50 -6.15 11.14 14.84
N GLY A 51 -6.56 11.36 13.59
CA GLY A 51 -7.92 11.65 13.20
C GLY A 51 -8.73 10.42 12.75
N GLN A 52 -9.97 10.67 12.37
CA GLN A 52 -10.95 9.68 11.96
C GLN A 52 -11.55 10.00 10.60
N LEU A 53 -11.98 8.95 9.89
CA LEU A 53 -12.77 9.09 8.68
C LEU A 53 -14.27 9.16 9.02
N TYR A 54 -14.85 10.34 8.92
CA TYR A 54 -16.29 10.56 9.01
C TYR A 54 -16.98 10.16 7.71
N ARG A 55 -17.79 9.10 7.82
CA ARG A 55 -18.51 8.48 6.71
C ARG A 55 -19.96 8.99 6.55
N SER A 56 -20.45 9.77 7.52
CA SER A 56 -21.83 10.28 7.56
C SER A 56 -22.07 11.42 6.56
N CYS A 57 -21.03 12.16 6.18
CA CYS A 57 -21.12 13.21 5.18
C CYS A 57 -20.76 12.68 3.78
N ARG A 58 -21.37 13.24 2.74
CA ARG A 58 -20.94 13.04 1.35
C ARG A 58 -20.49 14.37 0.75
N PRO A 59 -19.23 14.50 0.33
CA PRO A 59 -18.14 13.53 0.45
C PRO A 59 -17.73 13.24 1.91
N TYR A 60 -17.08 12.10 2.16
CA TYR A 60 -16.48 11.72 3.45
C TYR A 60 -15.51 12.80 3.92
N ALA A 61 -15.30 12.92 5.22
CA ALA A 61 -14.39 13.91 5.81
C ALA A 61 -13.35 13.23 6.70
N LEU A 62 -12.10 13.69 6.65
CA LEU A 62 -11.07 13.34 7.63
C LEU A 62 -11.01 14.37 8.74
N SER A 63 -10.95 13.93 10.00
CA SER A 63 -10.72 14.80 11.15
C SER A 63 -9.22 14.90 11.49
N THR A 64 -8.90 15.81 12.39
CA THR A 64 -7.63 15.79 13.13
C THR A 64 -7.89 15.37 14.57
N GLY A 65 -6.88 14.81 15.22
CA GLY A 65 -6.97 14.39 16.61
C GLY A 65 -5.61 14.09 17.21
N SER A 66 -5.63 13.64 18.45
CA SER A 66 -4.45 13.23 19.21
C SER A 66 -4.47 11.74 19.56
N THR A 67 -5.37 10.97 18.94
CA THR A 67 -5.55 9.55 19.24
C THR A 67 -4.36 8.77 18.71
N VAL A 68 -3.72 7.97 19.57
CA VAL A 68 -2.59 7.12 19.20
C VAL A 68 -3.06 5.67 19.20
N ASP A 69 -3.20 5.08 18.01
CA ASP A 69 -3.58 3.67 17.86
C ASP A 69 -2.30 2.82 17.81
N PHE A 70 -1.86 2.35 18.98
CA PHE A 70 -0.66 1.55 19.15
C PHE A 70 -0.98 0.26 19.91
N THR A 71 -0.61 -0.87 19.33
CA THR A 71 -0.75 -2.19 19.96
C THR A 71 0.56 -2.96 19.82
N SER A 72 0.97 -3.61 20.90
CA SER A 72 2.12 -4.51 20.93
C SER A 72 1.72 -5.91 21.35
N ARG A 73 2.58 -6.89 21.02
CA ARG A 73 2.56 -8.23 21.61
C ARG A 73 3.96 -8.84 21.55
N THR A 74 4.14 -9.96 22.24
CA THR A 74 5.37 -10.75 22.21
C THR A 74 5.07 -12.14 21.68
N LEU A 75 5.92 -12.64 20.77
CA LEU A 75 5.89 -14.02 20.33
C LEU A 75 7.19 -14.72 20.77
N PRO A 76 7.14 -16.00 21.19
CA PRO A 76 8.32 -16.74 21.61
C PRO A 76 9.21 -17.19 20.44
N LYS A 77 8.97 -16.73 19.21
CA LYS A 77 9.74 -17.08 18.01
C LYS A 77 10.90 -16.10 17.79
N GLY A 78 11.94 -16.53 17.07
CA GLY A 78 12.98 -15.65 16.52
C GLY A 78 12.72 -15.33 15.05
N ALA A 79 13.38 -14.29 14.51
CA ALA A 79 13.23 -13.89 13.11
C ALA A 79 14.08 -14.71 12.11
N ALA A 80 14.77 -15.75 12.58
CA ALA A 80 15.77 -16.48 11.79
C ALA A 80 15.16 -17.21 10.58
N SER A 81 13.96 -17.78 10.71
CA SER A 81 13.28 -18.48 9.61
C SER A 81 13.00 -17.58 8.41
N TRP A 82 12.44 -16.38 8.65
CA TRP A 82 12.13 -15.44 7.57
C TRP A 82 13.38 -14.82 6.96
N LYS A 83 14.39 -14.52 7.78
CA LYS A 83 15.70 -14.07 7.28
C LYS A 83 16.36 -15.12 6.40
N HIS A 84 16.30 -16.40 6.79
CA HIS A 84 16.88 -17.47 6.00
C HIS A 84 16.26 -17.55 4.61
N GLY A 85 14.93 -17.46 4.49
CA GLY A 85 14.25 -17.42 3.18
C GLY A 85 14.68 -16.23 2.30
N VAL A 86 14.75 -15.04 2.89
CA VAL A 86 15.16 -13.81 2.16
C VAL A 86 16.65 -13.83 1.80
N LEU A 87 17.52 -14.40 2.63
CA LEU A 87 18.95 -14.46 2.38
C LEU A 87 19.30 -15.56 1.37
N GLN A 88 18.71 -16.75 1.50
CA GLN A 88 18.94 -17.86 0.56
C GLN A 88 18.51 -17.50 -0.86
N SER A 89 17.40 -16.79 -1.01
CA SER A 89 16.95 -16.34 -2.33
C SER A 89 17.94 -15.39 -3.02
N ARG A 90 18.77 -14.64 -2.27
CA ARG A 90 19.81 -13.77 -2.86
C ARG A 90 20.95 -14.53 -3.53
N GLU A 91 21.12 -15.81 -3.26
CA GLU A 91 22.10 -16.67 -3.93
C GLU A 91 21.60 -17.17 -5.29
N CYS A 92 20.32 -16.95 -5.61
CA CYS A 92 19.73 -17.36 -6.88
C CYS A 92 20.09 -16.37 -8.00
N ASN A 93 20.47 -16.91 -9.16
CA ASN A 93 20.77 -16.11 -10.37
C ASN A 93 19.55 -15.90 -11.29
N GLN A 94 18.39 -16.44 -10.91
CA GLN A 94 17.15 -16.37 -11.68
C GLN A 94 15.94 -16.09 -10.78
N PRO A 95 14.82 -15.60 -11.34
CA PRO A 95 13.56 -15.44 -10.61
C PRO A 95 13.18 -16.72 -9.88
N THR A 96 12.99 -16.63 -8.56
CA THR A 96 12.78 -17.81 -7.71
C THR A 96 11.70 -17.52 -6.67
N ILE A 97 10.83 -18.50 -6.42
CA ILE A 97 9.81 -18.43 -5.37
C ILE A 97 10.50 -18.60 -4.01
N ILE A 98 10.17 -17.73 -3.05
CA ILE A 98 10.70 -17.82 -1.70
C ILE A 98 9.80 -18.73 -0.87
N GLU A 99 9.97 -20.05 -1.03
CA GLU A 99 9.15 -21.09 -0.37
C GLU A 99 9.18 -21.02 1.17
N ALA A 100 10.24 -20.45 1.74
CA ALA A 100 10.38 -20.30 3.19
C ALA A 100 9.54 -19.16 3.80
N LEU A 101 8.87 -18.34 2.98
CA LEU A 101 7.99 -17.27 3.42
C LEU A 101 6.53 -17.63 3.15
N ASP A 102 5.79 -17.91 4.22
CA ASP A 102 4.34 -18.07 4.18
C ASP A 102 3.65 -16.71 4.38
N PRO A 103 2.88 -16.21 3.39
CA PRO A 103 2.12 -14.96 3.53
C PRO A 103 1.19 -14.94 4.73
N GLU A 104 0.52 -16.05 5.05
CA GLU A 104 -0.40 -16.09 6.20
C GLU A 104 0.36 -15.96 7.53
N GLU A 105 1.51 -16.63 7.64
CA GLU A 105 2.36 -16.48 8.82
C GLU A 105 2.87 -15.04 8.97
N LEU A 106 3.26 -14.38 7.86
CA LEU A 106 3.71 -12.99 7.87
C LEU A 106 2.57 -12.02 8.24
N ASP A 107 1.39 -12.19 7.65
CA ASP A 107 0.20 -11.39 7.97
C ASP A 107 -0.13 -11.46 9.45
N VAL A 108 -0.13 -12.68 9.99
CA VAL A 108 -0.33 -12.90 11.42
C VAL A 108 0.79 -12.23 12.19
N ALA A 109 2.06 -12.45 11.86
CA ALA A 109 3.23 -11.96 12.58
C ALA A 109 3.28 -10.42 12.65
N PHE A 110 3.07 -9.74 11.52
CA PHE A 110 3.03 -8.30 11.41
C PHE A 110 1.72 -7.68 11.88
N ILE A 111 0.69 -8.49 12.13
CA ILE A 111 -0.65 -7.99 12.49
C ILE A 111 -1.19 -7.13 11.32
N PHE A 112 -1.10 -7.64 10.09
CA PHE A 112 -1.68 -7.03 8.89
C PHE A 112 -3.18 -7.26 8.83
N ASN A 113 -3.89 -6.81 9.86
CA ASN A 113 -5.34 -6.91 9.91
C ASN A 113 -5.97 -5.51 9.82
N VAL A 114 -6.91 -5.34 8.90
CA VAL A 114 -7.78 -4.17 8.91
C VAL A 114 -8.79 -4.35 10.04
N PRO A 115 -8.82 -3.50 11.08
CA PRO A 115 -9.87 -3.56 12.08
C PRO A 115 -11.23 -3.36 11.39
N ALA A 116 -12.26 -4.12 11.79
CA ALA A 116 -13.59 -4.00 11.18
C ALA A 116 -14.13 -2.56 11.23
N ARG A 117 -13.75 -1.82 12.27
CA ARG A 117 -13.97 -0.39 12.44
C ARG A 117 -12.67 0.25 12.94
N PRO A 118 -11.79 0.73 12.05
CA PRO A 118 -10.55 1.35 12.50
C PRO A 118 -10.91 2.60 13.30
N ALA A 119 -10.41 2.69 14.53
CA ALA A 119 -10.67 3.82 15.42
C ALA A 119 -9.99 5.10 14.93
N ASN A 120 -8.96 4.95 14.09
CA ASN A 120 -8.12 5.99 13.54
C ASN A 120 -7.72 5.69 12.09
N VAL A 121 -7.21 6.71 11.41
CA VAL A 121 -6.67 6.58 10.05
C VAL A 121 -5.21 6.17 9.98
N PHE A 122 -4.52 6.13 11.12
CA PHE A 122 -3.16 5.64 11.28
C PHE A 122 -3.07 4.71 12.49
N LEU A 123 -2.37 3.60 12.33
CA LEU A 123 -2.12 2.64 13.39
C LEU A 123 -0.69 2.11 13.33
N VAL A 124 -0.15 1.79 14.50
CA VAL A 124 1.13 1.11 14.66
C VAL A 124 0.90 -0.21 15.39
N ARG A 125 1.45 -1.30 14.84
CA ARG A 125 1.44 -2.63 15.45
C ARG A 125 2.88 -3.09 15.64
N VAL A 126 3.16 -3.65 16.81
CA VAL A 126 4.50 -4.11 17.14
C VAL A 126 4.45 -5.56 17.60
N THR A 127 5.29 -6.41 17.03
CA THR A 127 5.52 -7.77 17.51
C THR A 127 6.97 -7.90 17.94
N PHE A 128 7.18 -8.12 19.24
CA PHE A 128 8.49 -8.42 19.80
C PHE A 128 8.79 -9.91 19.64
N LEU A 129 9.97 -10.21 19.08
CA LEU A 129 10.54 -11.55 18.95
C LEU A 129 11.74 -11.66 19.89
N GLN A 130 12.29 -12.88 20.03
CA GLN A 130 13.45 -13.09 20.90
C GLN A 130 14.68 -12.24 20.52
N ASN A 131 14.88 -12.00 19.21
CA ASN A 131 16.05 -11.32 18.67
C ASN A 131 15.73 -10.24 17.64
N ALA A 132 14.47 -9.82 17.54
CA ALA A 132 14.02 -8.88 16.52
C ALA A 132 12.73 -8.18 16.93
N THR A 133 12.40 -7.09 16.24
CA THR A 133 11.14 -6.38 16.37
C THR A 133 10.49 -6.24 15.00
N LEU A 134 9.22 -6.63 14.90
CA LEU A 134 8.40 -6.39 13.72
C LEU A 134 7.56 -5.14 13.97
N LEU A 135 7.68 -4.17 13.07
CA LEU A 135 6.86 -2.97 13.08
C LEU A 135 5.91 -3.03 11.89
N CYS A 136 4.64 -2.72 12.12
CA CYS A 136 3.63 -2.62 11.08
C CYS A 136 2.95 -1.26 11.20
N PHE A 137 2.92 -0.55 10.09
CA PHE A 137 2.25 0.73 9.95
C PHE A 137 1.04 0.54 9.05
N GLY A 138 -0.14 0.85 9.56
CA GLY A 138 -1.37 0.86 8.77
C GLY A 138 -1.83 2.30 8.58
N ILE A 139 -1.97 2.74 7.33
CA ILE A 139 -2.44 4.09 6.99
C ILE A 139 -3.64 3.98 6.06
N SER A 140 -4.70 4.73 6.35
CA SER A 140 -5.86 4.86 5.49
C SER A 140 -5.44 5.40 4.13
N HIS A 141 -5.78 4.70 3.05
CA HIS A 141 -5.51 5.13 1.68
C HIS A 141 -6.28 6.42 1.31
N HIS A 142 -7.26 6.82 2.13
CA HIS A 142 -7.94 8.11 1.99
C HIS A 142 -7.09 9.29 2.46
N LEU A 143 -6.05 9.04 3.27
CA LEU A 143 -5.14 10.05 3.78
C LEU A 143 -3.83 10.09 2.99
N ALA A 144 -3.26 8.93 2.68
CA ALA A 144 -1.95 8.81 2.05
C ALA A 144 -1.97 7.78 0.91
N ASP A 145 -1.24 8.09 -0.17
CA ASP A 145 -0.83 7.10 -1.15
C ASP A 145 0.45 6.36 -0.68
N GLY A 146 1.02 5.51 -1.52
CA GLY A 146 2.25 4.78 -1.18
C GLY A 146 3.45 5.67 -0.84
N THR A 147 3.59 6.82 -1.52
CA THR A 147 4.69 7.76 -1.28
C THR A 147 4.49 8.47 0.06
N ALA A 148 3.30 9.01 0.30
CA ALA A 148 2.97 9.66 1.55
C ALA A 148 3.00 8.67 2.74
N ALA A 149 2.65 7.40 2.52
CA ALA A 149 2.80 6.37 3.54
C ALA A 149 4.27 6.14 3.92
N TYR A 150 5.18 6.12 2.94
CA TYR A 150 6.62 6.07 3.18
C TYR A 150 7.10 7.29 3.96
N ASP A 151 6.63 8.50 3.63
CA ASP A 151 7.01 9.72 4.34
C ASP A 151 6.58 9.70 5.82
N VAL A 152 5.39 9.16 6.14
CA VAL A 152 4.94 8.95 7.52
C VAL A 152 5.87 7.99 8.26
N ILE A 153 6.22 6.87 7.64
CA ILE A 153 7.13 5.86 8.23
C ILE A 153 8.52 6.44 8.44
N ARG A 154 9.02 7.19 7.46
CA ARG A 154 10.30 7.89 7.54
C ARG A 154 10.30 8.89 8.70
N ALA A 155 9.27 9.71 8.82
CA ALA A 155 9.14 10.66 9.93
C ALA A 155 9.11 9.96 11.30
N TYR A 156 8.46 8.79 11.39
CA TYR A 156 8.51 7.96 12.59
C TYR A 156 9.94 7.48 12.91
N CYS A 157 10.66 6.99 11.91
CA CYS A 157 12.06 6.56 12.06
C CYS A 157 12.99 7.73 12.42
N ASP A 158 12.79 8.91 11.83
CA ASP A 158 13.55 10.12 12.13
C ASP A 158 13.35 10.52 13.60
N LEU A 159 12.12 10.48 14.12
CA LEU A 159 11.86 10.71 15.55
C LEU A 159 12.54 9.68 16.45
N LEU A 160 12.53 8.40 16.07
CA LEU A 160 13.25 7.36 16.82
C LEU A 160 14.75 7.60 16.86
N ALA A 161 15.32 8.16 15.77
CA ALA A 161 16.72 8.53 15.68
C ALA A 161 17.03 9.89 16.34
N GLY A 162 16.06 10.53 17.01
CA GLY A 162 16.22 11.85 17.62
C GLY A 162 16.35 12.99 16.62
N GLN A 163 15.99 12.76 15.36
CA GLN A 163 16.02 13.76 14.30
C GLN A 163 14.72 14.60 14.32
N PRO A 164 14.80 15.89 13.91
CA PRO A 164 13.61 16.70 13.76
C PRO A 164 12.77 16.18 12.59
N ILE A 165 11.45 16.20 12.77
CA ILE A 165 10.52 15.92 11.68
C ILE A 165 10.27 17.17 10.86
N THR A 166 10.17 17.00 9.56
CA THR A 166 9.68 18.03 8.66
C THR A 166 8.21 18.34 8.95
N SER A 167 7.84 19.61 8.82
CA SER A 167 6.44 20.01 8.86
C SER A 167 5.67 19.24 7.77
N PRO A 168 4.48 18.72 8.09
CA PRO A 168 3.71 17.98 7.10
C PRO A 168 3.38 18.92 5.95
N LEU A 169 3.65 18.47 4.72
CA LEU A 169 3.19 19.19 3.53
C LEU A 169 1.67 18.98 3.44
N LEU A 170 0.91 19.94 3.95
CA LEU A 170 -0.54 19.89 3.86
C LEU A 170 -0.95 20.00 2.39
N PRO A 171 -1.92 19.20 1.94
CA PRO A 171 -2.39 19.30 0.57
C PRO A 171 -3.01 20.68 0.33
N PRO A 172 -2.98 21.21 -0.90
CA PRO A 172 -3.40 22.57 -1.21
C PRO A 172 -4.82 22.90 -0.71
N ASP A 173 -5.70 21.91 -0.71
CA ASP A 173 -7.11 22.02 -0.28
C ASP A 173 -7.24 22.24 1.22
N ALA A 174 -6.31 21.72 2.03
CA ALA A 174 -6.19 22.06 3.44
C ALA A 174 -5.81 23.53 3.68
N CYS A 175 -5.16 24.15 2.69
CA CYS A 175 -4.79 25.56 2.69
C CYS A 175 -5.83 26.45 1.99
N GLY A 176 -6.99 25.91 1.62
CA GLY A 176 -8.08 26.64 0.97
C GLY A 176 -7.95 26.75 -0.55
N HIS A 177 -7.00 26.06 -1.18
CA HIS A 177 -6.82 26.03 -2.63
C HIS A 177 -7.28 24.69 -3.20
N ARG A 178 -8.20 24.66 -4.16
CA ARG A 178 -8.64 23.36 -4.70
C ARG A 178 -7.47 22.75 -5.48
N MET A 179 -7.25 21.44 -5.34
CA MET A 179 -6.19 20.76 -6.11
C MET A 179 -6.40 20.90 -7.63
N SER A 180 -7.66 20.99 -8.07
CA SER A 180 -8.03 21.29 -9.46
C SER A 180 -7.43 22.59 -10.00
N ASP A 181 -7.26 23.59 -9.13
CA ASP A 181 -6.82 24.93 -9.52
C ASP A 181 -5.29 24.96 -9.78
N ARG A 182 -4.58 23.87 -9.47
CA ARG A 182 -3.13 23.72 -9.69
C ARG A 182 -2.77 22.87 -10.90
N VAL A 183 -3.76 22.38 -11.65
CA VAL A 183 -3.54 21.69 -12.91
C VAL A 183 -3.21 22.76 -13.95
N ILE A 184 -1.92 22.89 -14.29
CA ILE A 184 -1.46 23.78 -15.36
C ILE A 184 -1.49 22.96 -16.65
N PHE A 185 -2.39 23.32 -17.57
CA PHE A 185 -2.38 22.78 -18.92
C PHE A 185 -1.28 23.48 -19.71
N ASN A 186 -0.25 22.74 -20.12
CA ASN A 186 0.89 23.32 -20.81
C ASN A 186 0.68 23.40 -22.33
N ASP A 187 -0.32 22.69 -22.86
CA ASP A 187 -0.61 22.67 -24.30
C ASP A 187 -2.11 22.85 -24.58
N PRO A 188 -2.54 23.76 -25.48
CA PRO A 188 -3.95 23.87 -25.90
C PRO A 188 -4.49 22.56 -26.49
N GLN A 189 -3.59 21.70 -27.00
CA GLN A 189 -3.91 20.40 -27.57
C GLN A 189 -4.10 19.29 -26.51
N GLU A 190 -3.68 19.49 -25.25
CA GLU A 190 -4.00 18.58 -24.13
C GLU A 190 -5.50 18.57 -23.82
N SER A 191 -6.22 19.64 -24.18
CA SER A 191 -7.69 19.68 -24.13
C SER A 191 -8.36 18.77 -25.18
N LEU A 192 -7.62 18.39 -26.24
CA LEU A 192 -8.06 17.59 -27.38
C LEU A 192 -7.58 16.14 -27.33
N VAL A 193 -6.71 15.77 -26.39
CA VAL A 193 -6.39 14.37 -26.14
C VAL A 193 -7.70 13.70 -25.75
N ARG A 194 -8.22 12.87 -26.66
CA ARG A 194 -9.40 12.04 -26.45
C ARG A 194 -9.27 11.47 -25.06
N SER A 195 -10.13 11.94 -24.16
CA SER A 195 -10.06 11.52 -22.78
C SER A 195 -10.18 10.01 -22.80
N ILE A 196 -9.10 9.28 -22.52
CA ILE A 196 -9.25 7.99 -21.85
C ILE A 196 -9.75 8.41 -20.49
N THR A 197 -11.05 8.66 -20.46
CA THR A 197 -11.66 9.48 -19.44
C THR A 197 -11.49 8.66 -18.19
N TYR A 198 -10.97 9.26 -17.12
CA TYR A 198 -11.21 8.72 -15.80
C TYR A 198 -12.71 8.42 -15.61
N ALA A 199 -13.61 9.07 -16.39
CA ALA A 199 -15.02 8.73 -16.52
C ALA A 199 -15.34 7.26 -16.88
N GLU A 200 -14.50 6.49 -17.57
CA GLU A 200 -14.76 5.05 -17.82
C GLU A 200 -14.54 4.20 -16.57
N HIS A 201 -13.50 4.51 -15.78
CA HIS A 201 -13.31 3.90 -14.46
C HIS A 201 -14.30 4.46 -13.44
N LEU A 202 -14.53 5.77 -13.44
CA LEU A 202 -15.55 6.46 -12.67
C LEU A 202 -16.91 5.86 -12.97
N ALA A 203 -17.25 5.50 -14.21
CA ALA A 203 -18.51 4.81 -14.54
C ALA A 203 -18.59 3.44 -13.85
N ASN A 204 -17.50 2.68 -13.77
CA ASN A 204 -17.49 1.45 -12.96
C ASN A 204 -17.65 1.70 -11.46
N PHE A 205 -17.37 2.92 -10.95
CA PHE A 205 -17.30 3.25 -9.53
C PHE A 205 -18.29 4.35 -9.04
N THR A 206 -19.07 4.98 -9.92
CA THR A 206 -20.05 6.04 -9.60
C THR A 206 -21.48 5.70 -9.97
N ILE A 207 -21.73 4.55 -10.60
CA ILE A 207 -23.06 4.21 -11.07
C ILE A 207 -23.82 3.43 -10.00
N GLY A 208 -24.70 4.15 -9.29
CA GLY A 208 -25.99 3.67 -8.78
C GLY A 208 -26.04 2.42 -7.88
N PHE A 209 -27.24 2.14 -7.38
CA PHE A 209 -27.51 0.92 -6.59
C PHE A 209 -27.24 -0.36 -7.39
N TRP A 210 -27.59 -0.38 -8.67
CA TRP A 210 -27.61 -1.59 -9.50
C TRP A 210 -26.21 -2.15 -9.85
N PRO A 211 -25.25 -1.38 -10.40
CA PRO A 211 -23.90 -1.89 -10.62
C PRO A 211 -23.18 -2.27 -9.33
N THR A 212 -23.40 -1.51 -8.24
CA THR A 212 -22.88 -1.87 -6.92
C THR A 212 -23.41 -3.23 -6.47
N LEU A 213 -24.71 -3.48 -6.63
CA LEU A 213 -25.34 -4.76 -6.32
C LEU A 213 -24.80 -5.89 -7.20
N LEU A 214 -24.63 -5.66 -8.50
CA LEU A 214 -24.05 -6.65 -9.43
C LEU A 214 -22.60 -6.99 -9.07
N LEU A 215 -21.80 -6.00 -8.68
CA LEU A 215 -20.44 -6.22 -8.19
C LEU A 215 -20.46 -7.06 -6.90
N ILE A 216 -21.31 -6.72 -5.93
CA ILE A 216 -21.46 -7.49 -4.69
C ILE A 216 -21.91 -8.92 -5.01
N ALA A 217 -22.91 -9.10 -5.88
CA ALA A 217 -23.39 -10.41 -6.29
C ALA A 217 -22.29 -11.25 -6.96
N ARG A 218 -21.48 -10.62 -7.83
CA ARG A 218 -20.33 -11.27 -8.46
C ARG A 218 -19.27 -11.67 -7.44
N VAL A 219 -18.94 -10.80 -6.49
CA VAL A 219 -18.01 -11.11 -5.40
C VAL A 219 -18.53 -12.28 -4.56
N VAL A 220 -19.79 -12.25 -4.15
CA VAL A 220 -20.43 -13.33 -3.38
C VAL A 220 -20.43 -14.64 -4.18
N TRP A 221 -20.75 -14.59 -5.48
CA TRP A 221 -20.71 -15.74 -6.37
C TRP A 221 -19.31 -16.33 -6.48
N CYS A 222 -18.28 -15.52 -6.69
CA CYS A 222 -16.88 -15.97 -6.70
C CYS A 222 -16.46 -16.57 -5.36
N LEU A 223 -16.86 -15.98 -4.24
CA LEU A 223 -16.58 -16.53 -2.91
C LEU A 223 -17.25 -17.90 -2.71
N LEU A 224 -18.50 -18.06 -3.17
CA LEU A 224 -19.22 -19.34 -3.15
C LEU A 224 -18.53 -20.39 -4.03
N LEU A 225 -18.17 -20.04 -5.26
CA LEU A 225 -17.45 -20.95 -6.16
C LEU A 225 -16.12 -21.41 -5.56
N ARG A 226 -15.35 -20.51 -4.94
CA ARG A 226 -14.12 -20.85 -4.20
C ARG A 226 -14.40 -21.78 -3.02
N LYS A 227 -15.43 -21.48 -2.22
CA LYS A 227 -15.81 -22.31 -1.06
C LYS A 227 -16.23 -23.72 -1.48
N LEU A 228 -16.90 -23.84 -2.63
CA LEU A 228 -17.29 -25.11 -3.23
C LEU A 228 -16.14 -25.79 -4.00
N ARG A 229 -14.93 -25.21 -4.01
CA ARG A 229 -13.76 -25.67 -4.78
C ARG A 229 -14.05 -25.84 -6.28
N LEU A 230 -15.05 -25.13 -6.79
CA LEU A 230 -15.40 -25.06 -8.22
C LEU A 230 -14.53 -24.03 -8.96
N GLN A 231 -13.68 -23.31 -8.23
CA GLN A 231 -12.70 -22.38 -8.74
C GLN A 231 -11.39 -22.59 -7.97
N GLU A 232 -10.25 -22.51 -8.66
CA GLU A 232 -8.93 -22.59 -8.03
C GLU A 232 -8.79 -21.51 -6.94
N THR A 233 -8.21 -21.92 -5.81
CA THR A 233 -7.78 -21.00 -4.76
C THR A 233 -6.56 -20.26 -5.25
N LEU A 234 -6.67 -18.93 -5.36
CA LEU A 234 -5.50 -18.08 -5.60
C LEU A 234 -4.56 -18.22 -4.40
N GLU A 235 -3.30 -18.54 -4.68
CA GLU A 235 -2.24 -18.62 -3.69
C GLU A 235 -1.35 -17.38 -3.82
N GLU A 236 -1.06 -16.73 -2.70
CA GLU A 236 -0.08 -15.65 -2.67
C GLU A 236 1.33 -16.25 -2.53
N ARG A 237 2.28 -15.74 -3.31
CA ARG A 237 3.68 -16.20 -3.27
C ARG A 237 4.63 -15.02 -3.42
N TYR A 238 5.73 -15.07 -2.68
CA TYR A 238 6.82 -14.11 -2.84
C TYR A 238 7.82 -14.60 -3.88
N ILE A 239 8.19 -13.71 -4.81
CA ILE A 239 9.16 -14.00 -5.86
C ILE A 239 10.36 -13.07 -5.67
N TYR A 240 11.54 -13.67 -5.53
CA TYR A 240 12.79 -12.94 -5.59
C TYR A 240 13.20 -12.71 -7.05
N LEU A 241 13.49 -11.46 -7.40
CA LEU A 241 14.05 -11.06 -8.69
C LEU A 241 15.50 -10.58 -8.50
N PRO A 242 16.51 -11.36 -8.91
CA PRO A 242 17.91 -10.99 -8.75
C PRO A 242 18.24 -9.72 -9.53
N ASN A 243 19.03 -8.82 -8.93
CA ASN A 243 19.38 -7.54 -9.56
C ASN A 243 20.07 -7.73 -10.91
N ASP A 244 21.01 -8.66 -11.00
CA ASP A 244 21.81 -8.89 -12.21
C ASP A 244 20.96 -9.48 -13.33
N TRP A 245 20.02 -10.37 -12.97
CA TRP A 245 19.01 -10.88 -13.89
C TRP A 245 18.13 -9.74 -14.43
N VAL A 246 17.59 -8.89 -13.55
CA VAL A 246 16.78 -7.72 -13.96
C VAL A 246 17.59 -6.79 -14.86
N GLY A 247 18.86 -6.55 -14.53
CA GLY A 247 19.78 -5.74 -15.33
C GLY A 247 20.00 -6.34 -16.72
N ALA A 248 20.19 -7.65 -16.82
CA ALA A 248 20.37 -8.34 -18.10
C ALA A 248 19.10 -8.26 -18.98
N VAL A 249 17.91 -8.46 -18.40
CA VAL A 249 16.65 -8.35 -19.16
C VAL A 249 16.40 -6.90 -19.57
N HIS A 250 16.69 -5.93 -18.69
CA HIS A 250 16.57 -4.51 -19.01
C HIS A 250 17.48 -4.10 -20.14
N LYS A 251 18.75 -4.55 -20.14
CA LYS A 251 19.67 -4.33 -21.25
C LYS A 251 19.14 -4.90 -22.57
N ARG A 252 18.65 -6.15 -22.58
CA ARG A 252 18.05 -6.76 -23.78
C ARG A 252 16.84 -5.96 -24.28
N ALA A 253 16.02 -5.43 -23.37
CA ALA A 253 14.90 -4.57 -23.73
C ALA A 253 15.39 -3.25 -24.35
N LEU A 254 16.41 -2.61 -23.77
CA LEU A 254 17.01 -1.42 -24.36
C LEU A 254 17.58 -1.69 -25.76
N ASP A 255 18.30 -2.80 -25.95
CA ASP A 255 18.87 -3.19 -27.24
C ASP A 255 17.77 -3.42 -28.29
N ALA A 256 16.66 -4.06 -27.92
CA ALA A 256 15.52 -4.28 -28.81
C ALA A 256 14.78 -2.97 -29.17
N PHE A 257 14.75 -2.00 -28.25
CA PHE A 257 14.13 -0.69 -28.48
C PHE A 257 15.08 0.29 -29.18
N ALA A 258 16.39 0.04 -29.23
CA ALA A 258 17.37 0.90 -29.90
C ALA A 258 17.10 1.03 -31.41
N ALA A 259 16.42 0.06 -32.02
CA ALA A 259 16.01 0.10 -33.42
C ALA A 259 14.73 0.91 -33.67
N MET A 260 14.04 1.40 -32.63
CA MET A 260 12.79 2.15 -32.77
C MET A 260 13.01 3.67 -32.69
N PRO A 261 12.60 4.44 -33.71
CA PRO A 261 12.96 5.85 -33.85
C PRO A 261 12.17 6.79 -32.93
N VAL A 262 11.07 6.35 -32.31
CA VAL A 262 10.21 7.18 -31.45
C VAL A 262 9.66 6.33 -30.31
N GLY A 263 10.03 6.64 -29.06
CA GLY A 263 9.47 6.01 -27.86
C GLY A 263 10.28 6.27 -26.60
N ALA A 264 9.61 6.34 -25.45
CA ALA A 264 10.29 6.37 -24.16
C ALA A 264 11.04 5.05 -23.93
N GLN A 265 12.31 5.12 -23.53
CA GLN A 265 13.09 3.93 -23.22
C GLN A 265 12.48 3.18 -22.03
N PRO A 266 12.41 1.83 -22.07
CA PRO A 266 11.86 1.06 -20.98
C PRO A 266 12.68 1.26 -19.70
N THR A 267 11.99 1.51 -18.59
CA THR A 267 12.60 1.52 -17.26
C THR A 267 12.70 0.11 -16.70
N ARG A 268 13.49 -0.08 -15.63
CA ARG A 268 13.53 -1.35 -14.89
C ARG A 268 12.15 -1.80 -14.41
N ASN A 269 11.31 -0.88 -13.97
CA ASN A 269 9.94 -1.18 -13.53
C ASN A 269 9.08 -1.70 -14.70
N ASN A 270 9.23 -1.13 -15.90
CA ASN A 270 8.51 -1.63 -17.08
C ASN A 270 8.88 -3.07 -17.41
N VAL A 271 10.17 -3.41 -17.30
CA VAL A 271 10.67 -4.77 -17.57
C VAL A 271 10.13 -5.78 -16.56
N ILE A 272 10.11 -5.42 -15.27
CA ILE A 272 9.54 -6.26 -14.21
C ILE A 272 8.05 -6.48 -14.45
N ASN A 273 7.29 -5.42 -14.73
CA ASN A 273 5.86 -5.53 -15.00
C ASN A 273 5.57 -6.35 -16.26
N ALA A 274 6.34 -6.17 -17.33
CA ALA A 274 6.20 -6.96 -18.55
C ALA A 274 6.49 -8.45 -18.30
N TRP A 275 7.50 -8.77 -17.49
CA TRP A 275 7.79 -10.15 -17.10
C TRP A 275 6.65 -10.73 -16.26
N PHE A 276 6.14 -9.99 -15.27
CA PHE A 276 5.04 -10.45 -14.44
C PHE A 276 3.77 -10.71 -15.28
N LEU A 277 3.42 -9.78 -16.18
CA LEU A 277 2.28 -9.94 -17.09
C LEU A 277 2.46 -11.14 -18.03
N LYS A 278 3.65 -11.30 -18.63
CA LYS A 278 3.93 -12.43 -19.52
C LYS A 278 3.74 -13.76 -18.80
N ASN A 279 4.29 -13.90 -17.59
CA ASN A 279 4.17 -15.15 -16.84
C ASN A 279 2.73 -15.35 -16.31
N GLY A 280 2.09 -14.32 -15.79
CA GLY A 280 0.69 -14.39 -15.33
C GLY A 280 -0.29 -14.76 -16.44
N LEU A 281 -0.08 -14.25 -17.66
CA LEU A 281 -0.88 -14.61 -18.84
C LEU A 281 -0.64 -16.06 -19.28
N LEU A 282 0.61 -16.56 -19.20
CA LEU A 282 0.93 -17.94 -19.53
C LEU A 282 0.30 -18.95 -18.56
N TYR A 283 0.18 -18.60 -17.27
CA TYR A 283 -0.56 -19.40 -16.31
C TYR A 283 -2.07 -19.44 -16.62
N SER A 284 -2.64 -18.35 -17.16
CA SER A 284 -4.06 -18.29 -17.53
C SER A 284 -4.38 -19.04 -18.83
N SER A 285 -3.46 -19.12 -19.80
CA SER A 285 -3.72 -19.76 -21.09
C SER A 285 -3.50 -21.28 -21.09
N ALA A 286 -2.66 -21.79 -20.19
CA ALA A 286 -2.50 -23.23 -19.94
C ALA A 286 -3.73 -23.89 -19.30
N GLN A 287 -4.70 -23.09 -18.84
CA GLN A 287 -5.94 -23.54 -18.20
C GLN A 287 -7.17 -23.50 -19.13
N SER A 288 -7.00 -23.06 -20.38
CA SER A 288 -8.07 -23.02 -21.40
C SER A 288 -7.96 -24.11 -22.47
N SER A 289 -7.13 -25.13 -22.22
CA SER A 289 -6.87 -26.28 -23.12
C SER A 289 -7.17 -27.60 -22.43
#